data_AF-A0A8J6DPI2-F1
#
_entry.id   AF-A0A8J6DPI2-F1
#
_cell.length_a   1.000
_cell.length_b   1.000
_cell.length_c   1.000
_cell.angle_alpha   90.00
_cell.angle_beta   90.00
_cell.angle_gamma   90.00
#
_symmetry.space_group_name_H-M   'P 1'
#
loop_
_entity.id
_entity.type
_entity.pdbx_description
1 polymer ?
#
loop_
_entity_poly.entity_id
_entity_poly.type
_entity_poly.pdbx_seq_one_letter_code
_entity_poly.pdbx_strand_id
1 'polypeptide(L)'
;MSTTTKISRDTTEILSDVQLIKTGDKVGASKATLLNMLNVSPFSFGLIIQQVFDKGSIYNPEVLDITEQTLHSRFLEGVCKVARVCLQIGYPTVASVPHSIISGYKWVLALSVETEYSFPLAEKAKAFLADPSAFVSLPLQLLPLLLQPQPRLKQRKSQRN
;
A
#
# COMPACT_ATOMS: atom_id res chain seq x y z
N MET A 1 4.05 -1.84 -38.32
CA MET A 1 4.14 -3.01 -37.42
C MET A 1 3.50 -4.19 -38.13
N SER A 2 4.32 -5.15 -38.54
CA SER A 2 3.94 -6.38 -39.21
C SER A 2 3.73 -7.49 -38.17
N THR A 3 2.63 -8.22 -38.27
CA THR A 3 2.44 -9.49 -37.57
C THR A 3 3.36 -10.54 -38.20
N THR A 4 4.26 -11.13 -37.43
CA THR A 4 5.15 -12.19 -37.92
C THR A 4 4.39 -13.51 -37.94
N THR A 5 3.94 -13.92 -39.12
CA THR A 5 3.23 -15.19 -39.34
C THR A 5 4.12 -16.18 -40.07
N LYS A 6 4.04 -17.47 -39.70
CA LYS A 6 4.70 -18.57 -40.40
C LYS A 6 3.66 -19.58 -40.86
N ILE A 7 3.85 -20.15 -42.04
CA ILE A 7 3.00 -21.23 -42.55
C ILE A 7 3.56 -22.56 -42.03
N SER A 8 2.72 -23.35 -41.37
CA SER A 8 3.02 -24.70 -40.86
C SER A 8 1.86 -25.61 -41.23
N ARG A 9 2.17 -26.71 -41.93
CA ARG A 9 1.21 -27.77 -42.30
C ARG A 9 -0.12 -27.20 -42.80
N ASP A 10 -0.03 -26.33 -43.80
CA ASP A 10 -1.16 -25.69 -44.49
C ASP A 10 -2.01 -24.71 -43.65
N THR A 11 -1.60 -24.41 -42.43
CA THR A 11 -2.22 -23.40 -41.55
C THR A 11 -1.27 -22.23 -41.29
N THR A 12 -1.82 -21.02 -41.09
CA THR A 12 -1.02 -19.83 -40.74
C THR A 12 -0.97 -19.68 -39.23
N GLU A 13 0.22 -19.77 -38.65
CA GLU A 13 0.46 -19.62 -37.21
C GLU A 13 1.14 -18.29 -36.90
N ILE A 14 0.75 -17.67 -35.78
CA ILE A 14 1.38 -16.46 -35.23
C ILE A 14 2.55 -16.92 -34.35
N LEU A 15 3.77 -16.48 -34.66
CA LEU A 15 4.99 -16.96 -33.96
C LEU A 15 5.18 -16.36 -32.56
N SER A 16 4.73 -15.12 -32.36
CA SER A 16 4.95 -14.38 -31.11
C SER A 16 3.83 -13.37 -30.87
N ASP A 17 3.50 -13.11 -29.62
CA ASP A 17 2.59 -12.02 -29.24
C ASP A 17 3.20 -10.67 -29.60
N VAL A 18 2.44 -9.87 -30.36
CA VAL A 18 2.84 -8.53 -30.79
C VAL A 18 1.74 -7.54 -30.46
N GLN A 19 2.10 -6.43 -29.82
CA GLN A 19 1.19 -5.33 -29.59
C GLN A 19 0.87 -4.60 -30.91
N LEU A 20 -0.34 -4.81 -31.44
CA LEU A 20 -0.73 -4.32 -32.77
C LEU A 20 -1.03 -2.82 -32.82
N ILE A 21 -1.52 -2.28 -31.70
CA ILE A 21 -1.96 -0.89 -31.53
C ILE A 21 -1.66 -0.40 -30.10
N LYS A 22 -1.36 0.90 -29.97
CA LYS A 22 -1.27 1.59 -28.69
C LYS A 22 -2.56 2.39 -28.46
N THR A 23 -2.82 2.72 -27.19
CA THR A 23 -3.92 3.62 -26.82
C THR A 23 -3.73 4.98 -27.50
N GLY A 24 -4.71 5.41 -28.30
CA GLY A 24 -4.70 6.70 -29.01
C GLY A 24 -4.31 6.62 -30.49
N ASP A 25 -3.78 5.50 -30.98
CA ASP A 25 -3.44 5.34 -32.39
C ASP A 25 -4.70 5.03 -33.23
N LYS A 26 -4.84 5.70 -34.39
CA LYS A 26 -5.93 5.43 -35.32
C LYS A 26 -5.78 4.04 -35.93
N VAL A 27 -6.83 3.22 -35.82
CA VAL A 27 -6.85 1.87 -36.42
C VAL A 27 -6.99 1.99 -37.95
N GLY A 28 -6.02 1.46 -38.68
CA GLY A 28 -6.07 1.35 -40.15
C GLY A 28 -6.93 0.19 -40.62
N ALA A 29 -7.52 0.30 -41.81
CA ALA A 29 -8.44 -0.68 -42.38
C ALA A 29 -7.86 -2.11 -42.43
N SER A 30 -6.58 -2.26 -42.79
CA SER A 30 -5.92 -3.57 -42.87
C SER A 30 -5.83 -4.29 -41.52
N LYS A 31 -5.59 -3.55 -40.42
CA LYS A 31 -5.52 -4.12 -39.07
C LYS A 31 -6.91 -4.51 -38.55
N ALA A 32 -7.93 -3.70 -38.83
CA ALA A 32 -9.30 -3.99 -38.44
C ALA A 32 -9.84 -5.26 -39.13
N THR A 33 -9.61 -5.38 -40.44
CA THR A 33 -10.03 -6.57 -41.21
C THR A 33 -9.32 -7.83 -40.72
N LEU A 34 -8.01 -7.76 -40.44
CA LEU A 34 -7.27 -8.91 -39.92
C LEU A 34 -7.79 -9.37 -38.55
N LEU A 35 -8.08 -8.42 -37.63
CA LEU A 35 -8.67 -8.74 -36.31
C LEU A 35 -10.07 -9.36 -36.43
N ASN A 36 -10.89 -8.88 -37.38
CA ASN A 36 -12.20 -9.48 -37.66
C ASN A 36 -12.08 -10.90 -38.20
N MET A 37 -11.13 -11.18 -39.10
CA MET A 37 -10.87 -12.53 -39.61
C MET A 37 -10.39 -13.50 -38.53
N LEU A 38 -9.69 -12.99 -37.51
CA LEU A 38 -9.25 -13.75 -36.34
C LEU A 38 -10.33 -13.84 -35.23
N ASN A 39 -11.51 -13.26 -35.43
CA ASN A 39 -12.60 -13.16 -34.44
C ASN A 39 -12.19 -12.50 -33.10
N VAL A 40 -11.20 -11.61 -33.11
CA VAL A 40 -10.74 -10.90 -31.90
C VAL A 40 -11.32 -9.48 -31.90
N SER A 41 -12.16 -9.18 -30.89
CA SER A 41 -12.77 -7.86 -30.69
C SER A 41 -12.23 -7.19 -29.42
N PRO A 42 -11.21 -6.32 -29.53
CA PRO A 42 -10.50 -5.76 -28.37
C PRO A 42 -11.22 -4.58 -27.71
N PHE A 43 -12.35 -4.11 -28.26
CA PHE A 43 -13.08 -2.95 -27.77
C PHE A 43 -14.51 -3.32 -27.43
N SER A 44 -14.97 -2.87 -26.28
CA SER A 44 -16.38 -2.85 -25.93
C SER A 44 -16.95 -1.47 -26.24
N PHE A 45 -18.08 -1.42 -26.93
CA PHE A 45 -18.78 -0.17 -27.22
C PHE A 45 -19.77 0.11 -26.11
N GLY A 46 -19.78 1.36 -25.64
CA GLY A 46 -20.68 1.83 -24.58
C GLY A 46 -20.79 3.35 -24.60
N LEU A 47 -21.71 3.87 -23.79
CA LEU A 47 -21.85 5.31 -23.57
C LEU A 47 -20.73 5.79 -22.65
N ILE A 48 -19.91 6.70 -23.15
CA ILE A 48 -18.90 7.38 -22.34
C ILE A 48 -19.57 8.58 -21.67
N ILE A 49 -19.66 8.55 -20.35
CA ILE A 49 -20.24 9.65 -19.56
C ILE A 49 -19.28 10.83 -19.59
N GLN A 50 -19.72 12.00 -20.06
CA GLN A 50 -18.89 13.22 -20.07
C GLN A 50 -19.04 14.03 -18.79
N GLN A 51 -20.28 14.19 -18.32
CA GLN A 51 -20.60 14.93 -17.10
C GLN A 51 -21.84 14.31 -16.45
N VAL A 52 -21.87 14.34 -15.12
CA VAL A 52 -23.03 13.91 -14.33
C VAL A 52 -23.56 15.10 -13.56
N PHE A 53 -24.86 15.33 -13.64
CA PHE A 53 -25.54 16.33 -12.82
C PHE A 53 -26.32 15.61 -11.72
N ASP A 54 -26.00 15.90 -10.46
CA ASP A 54 -26.77 15.43 -9.31
C ASP A 54 -26.93 16.55 -8.28
N LYS A 55 -28.14 16.72 -7.76
CA LYS A 55 -28.52 17.68 -6.70
C LYS A 55 -27.97 19.11 -6.88
N GLY A 56 -27.96 19.63 -8.11
CA GLY A 56 -27.50 21.00 -8.38
C GLY A 56 -25.98 21.14 -8.58
N SER A 57 -25.21 20.05 -8.51
CA SER A 57 -23.77 20.03 -8.75
C SER A 57 -23.42 19.21 -9.99
N ILE A 58 -22.37 19.65 -10.70
CA ILE A 58 -21.83 18.95 -11.88
C ILE A 58 -20.57 18.20 -11.45
N TYR A 59 -20.56 16.90 -11.69
CA TYR A 59 -19.45 15.99 -11.38
C TYR A 59 -18.75 15.54 -12.66
N ASN A 60 -17.43 15.45 -12.57
CA ASN A 60 -16.58 14.83 -13.59
C ASN A 60 -16.70 13.28 -13.45
N PRO A 61 -16.75 12.51 -14.54
CA PRO A 61 -16.77 11.03 -14.51
C PRO A 61 -15.70 10.40 -13.61
N GLU A 62 -14.53 11.03 -13.44
CA GLU A 62 -13.48 10.53 -12.54
C GLU A 62 -13.93 10.32 -11.08
N VAL A 63 -14.92 11.08 -10.62
CA VAL A 63 -15.46 10.95 -9.26
C VAL A 63 -16.22 9.63 -9.07
N LEU A 64 -16.76 9.05 -10.16
CA LEU A 64 -17.44 7.76 -10.12
C LEU A 64 -16.47 6.60 -9.97
N ASP A 65 -15.22 6.76 -10.43
CA ASP A 65 -14.20 5.72 -10.42
C ASP A 65 -13.37 5.67 -9.11
N ILE A 66 -13.83 6.36 -8.06
CA ILE A 66 -13.14 6.38 -6.76
C ILE A 66 -13.31 5.01 -6.08
N THR A 67 -12.21 4.28 -5.93
CA THR A 67 -12.19 3.01 -5.20
C THR A 67 -11.96 3.23 -3.70
N GLU A 68 -12.49 2.34 -2.85
CA GLU A 68 -12.32 2.40 -1.39
C GLU A 68 -10.85 2.43 -0.96
N GLN A 69 -9.98 1.75 -1.72
CA GLN A 69 -8.53 1.72 -1.46
C GLN A 69 -7.91 3.12 -1.50
N THR A 70 -8.32 3.95 -2.48
CA THR A 70 -7.85 5.32 -2.58
C THR A 70 -8.32 6.14 -1.37
N LEU A 71 -9.56 5.95 -0.92
CA LEU A 71 -10.11 6.62 0.25
C LEU A 71 -9.36 6.25 1.54
N HIS A 72 -9.10 4.95 1.74
CA HIS A 72 -8.31 4.47 2.89
C HIS A 72 -6.91 5.06 2.90
N SER A 73 -6.21 5.10 1.76
CA SER A 73 -4.85 5.63 1.69
C SER A 73 -4.81 7.13 2.05
N ARG A 74 -5.76 7.93 1.53
CA ARG A 74 -5.85 9.36 1.82
C ARG A 74 -6.25 9.64 3.26
N PHE A 75 -7.13 8.82 3.83
CA PHE A 75 -7.50 8.92 5.22
C PHE A 75 -6.30 8.67 6.15
N LEU A 76 -5.56 7.58 5.92
CA LEU A 76 -4.36 7.25 6.69
C LEU A 76 -3.26 8.32 6.53
N GLU A 77 -3.11 8.89 5.33
CA GLU A 77 -2.21 10.01 5.08
C GLU A 77 -2.59 11.23 5.93
N GLY A 78 -3.89 11.54 6.04
CA GLY A 78 -4.41 12.60 6.89
C GLY A 78 -4.10 12.37 8.37
N VAL A 79 -4.37 11.17 8.90
CA VAL A 79 -4.07 10.81 10.30
C VAL A 79 -2.58 10.93 10.59
N CYS A 80 -1.73 10.44 9.69
CA CYS A 80 -0.27 10.56 9.80
C CYS A 80 0.17 12.03 9.86
N LYS A 81 -0.39 12.90 9.03
CA LYS A 81 -0.07 14.34 9.02
C LYS A 81 -0.45 15.01 10.34
N VAL A 82 -1.64 14.73 10.88
CA VAL A 82 -2.08 15.25 12.17
C VAL A 82 -1.15 14.77 13.31
N ALA A 83 -0.81 13.48 13.33
CA ALA A 83 0.11 12.93 14.33
C ALA A 83 1.50 13.59 14.29
N ARG A 84 2.03 13.88 13.09
CA ARG A 84 3.30 14.59 12.90
C ARG A 84 3.27 16.02 13.44
N VAL A 85 2.22 16.77 13.12
CA VAL A 85 2.04 18.15 13.63
C VAL A 85 1.97 18.14 15.16
N CYS A 86 1.21 17.20 15.71
CA CYS A 86 1.05 17.03 17.15
C CYS A 86 2.38 16.71 17.86
N LEU A 87 3.22 15.87 17.23
CA LEU A 87 4.55 15.54 17.74
C LEU A 87 5.48 16.76 17.73
N GLN A 88 5.46 17.56 16.65
CA GLN A 88 6.31 18.74 16.52
C GLN A 88 5.95 19.84 17.53
N ILE A 89 4.66 20.01 17.80
CA ILE A 89 4.16 21.00 18.77
C ILE A 89 4.35 20.49 20.22
N GLY A 90 4.64 19.20 20.42
CA GLY A 90 4.79 18.61 21.75
C GLY A 90 3.46 18.41 22.48
N TYR A 91 2.33 18.43 21.77
CA TYR A 91 1.02 18.18 22.38
C TYR A 91 0.74 16.66 22.42
N PRO A 92 0.43 16.07 23.58
CA PRO A 92 0.17 14.63 23.67
C PRO A 92 -1.29 14.32 23.29
N THR A 93 -1.49 13.66 22.15
CA THR A 93 -2.77 13.06 21.74
C THR A 93 -2.62 11.54 21.63
N VAL A 94 -3.74 10.82 21.59
CA VAL A 94 -3.74 9.34 21.47
C VAL A 94 -2.89 8.87 20.28
N ALA A 95 -2.86 9.64 19.19
CA ALA A 95 -2.03 9.34 18.03
C ALA A 95 -0.54 9.71 18.20
N SER A 96 -0.19 10.76 18.95
CA SER A 96 1.19 11.24 19.07
C SER A 96 1.98 10.62 20.24
N VAL A 97 1.30 10.18 21.31
CA VAL A 97 1.92 9.55 22.49
C VAL A 97 2.87 8.39 22.14
N PRO A 98 2.48 7.37 21.34
CA PRO A 98 3.39 6.27 21.03
C PRO A 98 4.63 6.75 20.27
N HIS A 99 4.48 7.73 19.37
CA HIS A 99 5.59 8.30 18.61
C HIS A 99 6.55 9.11 19.50
N SER A 100 6.03 9.83 20.49
CA SER A 100 6.85 10.62 21.43
C SER A 100 7.74 9.73 22.29
N ILE A 101 7.20 8.61 22.81
CA ILE A 101 7.96 7.67 23.66
C ILE A 101 9.09 7.01 22.85
N ILE A 102 8.80 6.56 21.62
CA ILE A 102 9.80 5.95 20.74
C ILE A 102 10.90 6.96 20.37
N SER A 103 10.53 8.21 20.12
CA SER A 103 11.51 9.26 19.78
C SER A 103 12.42 9.56 20.97
N GLY A 104 11.87 9.66 22.19
CA GLY A 104 12.66 9.77 23.42
C GLY A 104 13.62 8.60 23.62
N TYR A 105 13.15 7.37 23.38
CA TYR A 105 14.00 6.18 23.45
C TYR A 105 15.16 6.22 22.43
N LYS A 106 14.92 6.71 21.20
CA LYS A 106 15.97 6.87 20.19
C LYS A 106 17.08 7.84 20.63
N TRP A 107 16.73 8.93 21.31
CA TRP A 107 17.72 9.88 21.84
C TRP A 107 18.61 9.25 22.91
N VAL A 108 18.01 8.53 23.87
CA VAL A 108 18.76 7.82 24.93
C VAL A 108 19.62 6.70 24.34
N LEU A 109 19.09 5.99 23.34
CA LEU A 109 19.83 4.96 22.64
C LEU A 109 21.03 5.53 21.87
N ALA A 110 20.86 6.67 21.18
CA ALA A 110 21.96 7.34 20.49
C ALA A 110 23.09 7.74 21.45
N LEU A 111 22.74 8.28 22.62
CA LEU A 111 23.72 8.60 23.66
C LEU A 111 24.42 7.35 24.20
N SER A 112 23.69 6.24 24.36
CA SER A 112 24.26 4.98 24.84
C SER A 112 25.14 4.30 23.79
N VAL A 113 24.93 4.55 22.50
CA VAL A 113 25.82 4.05 21.44
C VAL A 113 27.13 4.84 21.41
N GLU A 114 27.04 6.17 21.57
CA GLU A 114 28.21 7.06 21.55
C GLU A 114 29.07 6.93 22.82
N THR A 115 28.42 6.84 23.99
CA THR A 115 29.09 6.66 25.28
C THR A 115 28.93 5.20 25.65
N GLU A 116 30.02 4.43 25.79
CA GLU A 116 30.04 2.96 25.95
C GLU A 116 29.21 2.39 27.12
N TYR A 117 28.52 3.24 27.87
CA TYR A 117 27.54 2.88 28.88
C TYR A 117 26.39 2.02 28.33
N SER A 118 26.06 0.96 29.05
CA SER A 118 25.13 -0.09 28.62
C SER A 118 23.89 -0.13 29.50
N PHE A 119 22.71 -0.28 28.87
CA PHE A 119 21.44 -0.55 29.52
C PHE A 119 20.85 -1.85 28.97
N PRO A 120 20.07 -2.63 29.72
CA PRO A 120 19.55 -3.93 29.28
C PRO A 120 18.71 -3.88 27.99
N LEU A 121 18.10 -2.74 27.67
CA LEU A 121 17.44 -2.51 26.37
C LEU A 121 18.40 -2.05 25.25
N ALA A 122 19.46 -1.33 25.61
CA ALA A 122 20.48 -0.86 24.67
C ALA A 122 21.45 -1.97 24.26
N GLU A 123 21.68 -2.98 25.10
CA GLU A 123 22.51 -4.16 24.78
C GLU A 123 21.98 -4.90 23.56
N LYS A 124 20.66 -5.09 23.48
CA LYS A 124 20.02 -5.70 22.32
C LYS A 124 20.26 -4.86 21.08
N ALA A 125 20.12 -3.54 21.17
CA ALA A 125 20.37 -2.62 20.06
C ALA A 125 21.84 -2.53 19.64
N LYS A 126 22.79 -2.62 20.57
CA LYS A 126 24.23 -2.69 20.28
C LYS A 126 24.61 -4.02 19.63
N ALA A 127 24.03 -5.13 20.08
CA ALA A 127 24.18 -6.43 19.43
C ALA A 127 23.59 -6.44 18.02
N PHE A 128 22.46 -5.75 17.80
CA PHE A 128 21.88 -5.57 16.45
C PHE A 128 22.73 -4.72 15.51
N LEU A 129 23.51 -3.77 16.04
CA LEU A 129 24.42 -2.94 15.25
C LEU A 129 25.76 -3.66 14.96
N ALA A 130 26.20 -4.55 15.85
CA ALA A 130 27.43 -5.32 15.67
C ALA A 130 27.30 -6.45 14.63
N ASP A 131 26.13 -7.10 14.53
CA ASP A 131 25.90 -8.24 13.63
C ASP A 131 24.72 -8.02 12.66
N PRO A 132 24.93 -7.36 11.51
CA PRO A 132 23.86 -7.06 10.54
C PRO A 132 23.34 -8.26 9.74
N SER A 133 23.96 -9.44 9.83
CA SER A 133 23.63 -10.63 9.03
C SER A 133 22.55 -11.54 9.64
N ALA A 134 22.25 -11.42 10.92
CA ALA A 134 21.29 -12.28 11.63
C ALA A 134 19.80 -11.98 11.32
N PHE A 135 19.51 -10.95 10.51
CA PHE A 135 18.15 -10.41 10.34
C PHE A 135 17.55 -10.49 8.93
N VAL A 136 18.27 -10.98 7.93
CA VAL A 136 17.67 -11.21 6.60
C VAL A 136 16.59 -12.32 6.65
N SER A 137 16.57 -13.15 7.70
CA SER A 137 15.72 -14.34 7.84
C SER A 137 14.55 -14.23 8.81
N LEU A 138 14.22 -13.05 9.36
CA LEU A 138 13.08 -12.89 10.27
C LEU A 138 11.89 -12.18 9.58
N PRO A 139 11.00 -12.93 8.88
CA PRO A 139 9.74 -12.39 8.42
C PRO A 139 8.82 -12.10 9.62
N LEU A 140 8.43 -10.83 9.75
CA LEU A 140 7.06 -10.36 9.99
C LEU A 140 6.09 -11.13 10.93
N GLN A 141 6.53 -11.86 11.97
CA GLN A 141 5.62 -12.72 12.76
C GLN A 141 5.20 -12.19 14.14
N LEU A 142 5.62 -11.00 14.58
CA LEU A 142 5.37 -10.52 15.96
C LEU A 142 4.25 -9.49 16.14
N LEU A 143 3.48 -9.16 15.09
CA LEU A 143 2.28 -8.33 15.24
C LEU A 143 1.11 -8.95 16.03
N PRO A 144 0.92 -10.30 16.18
CA PRO A 144 -0.28 -10.81 16.85
C PRO A 144 -0.26 -10.79 18.40
N LEU A 145 0.87 -10.54 19.07
CA LEU A 145 0.94 -10.70 20.54
C LEU A 145 0.58 -9.47 21.37
N LEU A 146 0.20 -8.34 20.74
CA LEU A 146 -0.21 -7.13 21.45
C LEU A 146 -1.75 -6.98 21.57
N LEU A 147 -2.51 -7.97 21.10
CA LEU A 147 -3.98 -7.98 21.14
C LEU A 147 -4.55 -9.08 22.05
N GLN A 148 -3.99 -9.28 23.24
CA GLN A 148 -4.71 -9.98 24.31
C GLN A 148 -5.29 -8.98 25.33
N PRO A 149 -6.57 -9.12 25.72
CA PRO A 149 -7.19 -8.26 26.71
C PRO A 149 -6.46 -8.37 28.05
N GLN A 150 -6.14 -7.22 28.66
CA GLN A 150 -5.63 -7.13 30.03
C GLN A 150 -6.50 -7.97 31.00
N PRO A 151 -5.91 -8.87 31.82
CA PRO A 151 -6.68 -9.60 32.82
C PRO A 151 -7.21 -8.60 33.87
N ARG A 152 -8.55 -8.52 33.96
CA ARG A 152 -9.27 -7.76 35.00
C ARG A 152 -8.70 -8.07 36.38
N LEU A 153 -8.34 -7.02 37.12
CA LEU A 153 -8.10 -7.05 38.56
C LEU A 153 -9.23 -7.84 39.25
N LYS A 154 -8.86 -8.96 39.87
CA LYS A 154 -9.72 -9.78 40.73
C LYS A 154 -10.50 -8.87 41.67
N GLN A 155 -11.82 -8.82 41.49
CA GLN A 155 -12.73 -8.26 42.48
C GLN A 155 -12.40 -8.90 43.83
N ARG A 156 -12.03 -8.05 44.80
CA ARG A 156 -11.99 -8.41 46.22
C ARG A 156 -13.31 -9.10 46.55
N LYS A 157 -13.26 -10.38 46.87
CA LYS A 157 -14.38 -11.13 47.44
C LYS A 157 -14.84 -10.37 48.67
N SER A 158 -16.01 -9.74 48.54
CA SER A 158 -16.94 -9.54 49.63
C SER A 158 -17.19 -10.89 50.30
N GLN A 159 -16.51 -11.14 51.42
CA GLN A 159 -16.98 -11.94 52.56
C GLN A 159 -16.04 -11.72 53.76
N ARG A 160 -16.42 -10.83 54.67
CA ARG A 160 -16.36 -11.05 56.12
C ARG A 160 -17.13 -9.94 56.84
N ASN A 161 -18.24 -10.36 57.44
CA ASN A 161 -19.03 -9.79 58.54
C ASN A 161 -19.63 -8.39 58.36
#